data_AF-A0A0F8Q5E3-F1
#
_entry.id   AF-A0A0F8Q5E3-F1
#
_cell.length_a   1.000
_cell.length_b   1.000
_cell.length_c   1.000
_cell.angle_alpha   90.00
_cell.angle_beta   90.00
_cell.angle_gamma   90.00
#
_symmetry.space_group_name_H-M   'P 1'
#
loop_
_entity.id
_entity.type
_entity.pdbx_description
1 polymer ?
#
loop_
_entity_poly.entity_id
_entity_poly.type
_entity_poly.pdbx_seq_one_letter_code
_entity_poly.pdbx_strand_id
1 'polypeptide(L)'
;QIFTATADFGDGTDQLYFITYVDSVFMSATDSFAVFKYTWLIDKDDILIIKNGDEYQGFEVIETSKDGIVLENSKSITLNLDKDKKNYFTDSWYFQTSDKGKGSTSPEGYIIRLAKDLDKPGNYTLRGMPVDTGVTSSDGFYWNAATFGGFNYPVNKHKNFVASEDWWGERLQYVDKDGQDELGVNNPGNHVIGEGELLYSTRQFSNKYDLVSDLGLTASTIPPELGGMFYYKLPWFGK
;
A
#
# COMPACT_ATOMS: atom_id res chain seq x y z
N GLN A 1 -17.39 25.60 16.82
CA GLN A 1 -16.17 25.50 17.67
C GLN A 1 -15.49 24.17 17.42
N ILE A 2 -14.15 24.10 17.43
CA ILE A 2 -13.41 22.85 17.20
C ILE A 2 -13.05 22.23 18.55
N PHE A 3 -13.21 20.92 18.65
CA PHE A 3 -12.80 20.13 19.81
C PHE A 3 -11.85 19.02 19.34
N THR A 4 -10.83 18.77 20.13
CA THR A 4 -9.82 17.73 19.89
C THR A 4 -9.64 16.87 21.12
N ALA A 5 -9.11 15.66 20.94
CA ALA A 5 -8.63 14.83 22.04
C ALA A 5 -7.32 14.16 21.67
N THR A 6 -6.41 14.12 22.64
CA THR A 6 -5.11 13.47 22.56
C THR A 6 -5.00 12.35 23.60
N ALA A 7 -4.17 11.36 23.33
CA ALA A 7 -3.85 10.28 24.25
C ALA A 7 -2.48 9.70 23.93
N ASP A 8 -1.89 9.00 24.89
CA ASP A 8 -0.71 8.17 24.66
C ASP A 8 -1.15 6.83 24.05
N PHE A 9 -0.65 6.50 22.85
CA PHE A 9 -0.89 5.23 22.17
C PHE A 9 0.22 4.90 21.18
N GLY A 10 0.35 3.63 20.82
CA GLY A 10 1.49 3.13 20.05
C GLY A 10 2.79 3.32 20.83
N ASP A 11 3.76 3.99 20.22
CA ASP A 11 5.02 4.43 20.83
C ASP A 11 5.09 5.95 21.06
N GLY A 12 3.95 6.64 20.90
CA GLY A 12 3.84 8.09 20.97
C GLY A 12 3.16 8.62 22.23
N THR A 13 3.44 9.89 22.54
CA THR A 13 2.80 10.65 23.62
C THR A 13 1.94 11.77 23.06
N ASP A 14 0.84 12.11 23.74
CA ASP A 14 -0.05 13.23 23.38
C ASP A 14 -0.50 13.21 21.90
N GLN A 15 -0.71 12.01 21.35
CA GLN A 15 -1.06 11.82 19.95
C GLN A 15 -2.53 12.19 19.71
N LEU A 16 -2.80 12.95 18.65
CA LEU A 16 -4.16 13.33 18.24
C LEU A 16 -4.92 12.13 17.69
N TYR A 17 -6.04 11.77 18.32
CA TYR A 17 -6.88 10.66 17.83
C TYR A 17 -8.30 11.08 17.49
N PHE A 18 -8.76 12.26 17.93
CA PHE A 18 -10.13 12.72 17.69
C PHE A 18 -10.21 14.21 17.42
N ILE A 19 -11.03 14.58 16.44
CA ILE A 19 -11.37 15.96 16.09
C ILE A 19 -12.85 16.03 15.73
N THR A 20 -13.54 17.07 16.17
CA THR A 20 -14.89 17.39 15.68
C THR A 20 -15.17 18.89 15.69
N TYR A 21 -16.05 19.35 14.81
CA TYR A 21 -16.53 20.71 14.79
C TYR A 21 -18.00 20.78 15.20
N VAL A 22 -18.26 21.56 16.24
CA VAL A 22 -19.62 21.95 16.65
C VAL A 22 -20.07 23.11 15.78
N ASP A 23 -21.00 22.84 14.88
CA ASP A 23 -21.57 23.78 13.92
C ASP A 23 -22.59 24.70 14.60
N SER A 24 -23.48 24.11 15.40
CA SER A 24 -24.53 24.84 16.10
C SER A 24 -24.95 24.12 17.38
N VAL A 25 -25.33 24.89 18.39
CA VAL A 25 -25.94 24.40 19.62
C VAL A 25 -27.32 25.04 19.75
N PHE A 26 -28.33 24.21 19.95
CA PHE A 26 -29.70 24.64 20.17
C PHE A 26 -30.09 24.30 21.59
N MET A 27 -30.57 25.31 22.32
CA MET A 27 -31.07 25.15 23.68
C MET A 27 -32.53 25.56 23.71
N SER A 28 -33.37 24.72 24.30
CA SER A 28 -34.77 25.01 24.59
C SER A 28 -35.04 24.79 26.09
N ALA A 29 -36.27 25.09 26.54
CA ALA A 29 -36.65 24.91 27.94
C ALA A 29 -36.69 23.44 28.37
N THR A 30 -36.86 22.49 27.44
CA THR A 30 -36.99 21.05 27.74
C THR A 30 -35.80 20.24 27.26
N ASP A 31 -35.23 20.61 26.11
CA ASP A 31 -34.20 19.83 25.44
C ASP A 31 -33.06 20.71 24.90
N SER A 32 -31.87 20.16 24.81
CA SER A 32 -30.73 20.80 24.15
C SER A 32 -30.04 19.79 23.23
N PHE A 33 -29.62 20.24 22.05
CA PHE A 33 -28.89 19.39 21.09
C PHE A 33 -27.80 20.19 20.36
N ALA A 34 -26.77 19.49 19.89
CA ALA A 34 -25.66 20.05 19.14
C ALA A 34 -25.53 19.35 17.79
N VAL A 35 -25.13 20.11 16.77
CA VAL A 35 -24.83 19.59 15.43
C VAL A 35 -23.32 19.51 15.27
N PHE A 36 -22.81 18.30 15.03
CA PHE A 36 -21.40 18.03 14.79
C PHE A 36 -21.14 17.82 13.29
N LYS A 37 -20.01 18.34 12.80
CA LYS A 37 -19.51 18.14 11.44
C LYS A 37 -18.01 17.82 11.47
N TYR A 38 -17.54 17.26 10.36
CA TYR A 38 -16.11 17.05 10.07
C TYR A 38 -15.39 16.24 11.15
N THR A 39 -16.07 15.23 11.69
CA THR A 39 -15.49 14.34 12.70
C THR A 39 -14.45 13.44 12.07
N TRP A 40 -13.26 13.40 12.66
CA TRP A 40 -12.19 12.49 12.31
C TRP A 40 -11.74 11.75 13.56
N LEU A 41 -11.54 10.44 13.45
CA LEU A 41 -11.25 9.54 14.56
C LEU A 41 -10.28 8.44 14.11
N ILE A 42 -9.29 8.15 14.96
CA ILE A 42 -8.48 6.93 14.90
C ILE A 42 -8.89 6.06 16.09
N ASP A 43 -8.97 4.75 15.87
CA ASP A 43 -9.09 3.79 16.96
C ASP A 43 -7.75 3.68 17.70
N LYS A 44 -7.61 4.40 18.82
CA LYS A 44 -6.39 4.42 19.61
C LYS A 44 -6.11 3.10 20.34
N ASP A 45 -7.11 2.22 20.43
CA ASP A 45 -7.01 0.96 21.16
C ASP A 45 -6.64 -0.22 20.22
N ASP A 46 -6.74 -0.02 18.90
CA ASP A 46 -6.33 -0.97 17.86
C ASP A 46 -5.19 -0.37 17.00
N ILE A 47 -3.97 -0.45 17.52
CA ILE A 47 -2.77 0.11 16.89
C ILE A 47 -1.81 -1.00 16.49
N LEU A 48 -1.36 -0.95 15.23
CA LEU A 48 -0.28 -1.78 14.72
C LEU A 48 1.06 -1.01 14.82
N ILE A 49 2.01 -1.55 15.58
CA ILE A 49 3.40 -1.08 15.60
C ILE A 49 4.22 -2.01 14.71
N ILE A 50 4.92 -1.43 13.73
CA ILE A 50 5.75 -2.17 12.76
C ILE A 50 7.22 -1.88 13.05
N LYS A 51 8.03 -2.92 13.15
CA LYS A 51 9.48 -2.84 13.43
C LYS A 51 10.27 -3.68 12.45
N ASN A 52 11.56 -3.36 12.31
CA ASN A 52 12.47 -4.19 11.54
C ASN A 52 12.53 -5.61 12.14
N GLY A 53 12.49 -6.63 11.28
CA GLY A 53 12.44 -8.05 11.63
C GLY A 53 11.03 -8.59 11.86
N ASP A 54 9.99 -7.75 11.87
CA ASP A 54 8.60 -8.25 11.93
C ASP A 54 8.24 -8.94 10.60
N GLU A 55 7.48 -10.04 10.66
CA GLU A 55 7.01 -10.76 9.47
C GLU A 55 5.51 -10.53 9.22
N TYR A 56 5.17 -10.20 7.97
CA TYR A 56 3.79 -10.02 7.50
C TYR A 56 3.59 -10.71 6.17
N GLN A 57 2.63 -11.64 6.11
CA GLN A 57 2.21 -12.32 4.87
C GLN A 57 3.38 -12.94 4.07
N GLY A 58 4.40 -13.47 4.76
CA GLY A 58 5.57 -14.08 4.15
C GLY A 58 6.69 -13.11 3.76
N PHE A 59 6.61 -11.84 4.18
CA PHE A 59 7.67 -10.86 4.04
C PHE A 59 8.20 -10.41 5.39
N GLU A 60 9.51 -10.20 5.50
CA GLU A 60 10.19 -9.61 6.64
C GLU A 60 10.40 -8.10 6.42
N VAL A 61 10.17 -7.30 7.46
CA VAL A 61 10.45 -5.86 7.44
C VAL A 61 11.94 -5.60 7.55
N ILE A 62 12.55 -5.06 6.49
CA ILE A 62 13.98 -4.73 6.46
C ILE A 62 14.26 -3.25 6.72
N GLU A 63 13.29 -2.38 6.46
CA GLU A 63 13.42 -0.95 6.68
C GLU A 63 12.12 -0.34 7.21
N THR A 64 12.25 0.45 8.29
CA THR A 64 11.22 1.34 8.81
C THR A 64 11.80 2.75 8.88
N SER A 65 11.21 3.69 8.15
CA SER A 65 11.63 5.09 8.16
C SER A 65 10.42 6.03 8.07
N LYS A 66 10.67 7.33 8.20
CA LYS A 66 9.62 8.35 8.00
C LYS A 66 9.12 8.41 6.56
N ASP A 67 9.94 7.92 5.62
CA ASP A 67 9.67 8.00 4.19
C ASP A 67 8.95 6.76 3.67
N GLY A 68 8.99 5.64 4.42
CA GLY A 68 8.26 4.43 4.09
C GLY A 68 8.71 3.20 4.86
N ILE A 69 8.13 2.06 4.48
CA ILE A 69 8.47 0.74 5.00
C ILE A 69 8.81 -0.15 3.80
N VAL A 70 9.86 -0.94 3.93
CA VAL A 70 10.28 -1.93 2.94
C VAL A 70 10.31 -3.31 3.58
N LEU A 71 9.71 -4.26 2.88
CA LEU A 71 9.68 -5.66 3.25
C LEU A 71 10.19 -6.53 2.10
N GLU A 72 10.80 -7.66 2.43
CA GLU A 72 11.29 -8.63 1.44
C GLU A 72 10.78 -10.04 1.73
N ASN A 73 10.56 -10.87 0.70
CA ASN A 73 10.05 -12.22 0.91
C ASN A 73 11.02 -13.06 1.74
N SER A 74 10.54 -13.64 2.84
CA SER A 74 11.38 -14.37 3.80
C SER A 74 11.86 -15.74 3.29
N LYS A 75 11.34 -16.20 2.14
CA LYS A 75 11.69 -17.49 1.51
C LYS A 75 11.58 -17.39 0.00
N SER A 76 12.35 -18.21 -0.72
CA SER A 76 12.22 -18.34 -2.18
C SER A 76 10.81 -18.74 -2.61
N ILE A 77 10.36 -18.19 -3.74
CA ILE A 77 9.04 -18.44 -4.34
C ILE A 77 9.25 -19.18 -5.67
N THR A 78 8.78 -20.43 -5.76
CA THR A 78 8.75 -21.18 -7.03
C THR A 78 7.40 -20.97 -7.72
N LEU A 79 7.44 -20.44 -8.93
CA LEU A 79 6.28 -20.23 -9.79
C LEU A 79 5.96 -21.51 -10.56
N ASN A 80 4.80 -22.08 -10.28
CA ASN A 80 4.20 -23.08 -11.15
C ASN A 80 3.75 -22.39 -12.45
N LEU A 81 4.27 -22.86 -13.60
CA LEU A 81 3.98 -22.32 -14.93
C LEU A 81 2.76 -22.98 -15.61
N ASP A 82 2.10 -23.93 -14.97
CA ASP A 82 0.90 -24.55 -15.54
C ASP A 82 -0.23 -23.53 -15.63
N LYS A 83 -0.95 -23.57 -16.75
CA LYS A 83 -2.13 -22.75 -16.99
C LYS A 83 -3.09 -22.74 -15.79
N ASP A 84 -3.59 -21.54 -15.48
CA ASP A 84 -4.60 -21.26 -14.46
C ASP A 84 -4.17 -21.55 -13.02
N LYS A 85 -2.88 -21.87 -12.77
CA LYS A 85 -2.34 -21.93 -11.41
C LYS A 85 -2.14 -20.54 -10.82
N LYS A 86 -2.41 -20.44 -9.53
CA LYS A 86 -2.16 -19.26 -8.71
C LYS A 86 -0.96 -19.54 -7.82
N ASN A 87 0.10 -18.75 -8.00
CA ASN A 87 1.30 -18.81 -7.19
C ASN A 87 1.19 -17.79 -6.07
N TYR A 88 0.50 -18.16 -4.99
CA TYR A 88 0.32 -17.30 -3.83
C TYR A 88 1.64 -17.04 -3.12
N PHE A 89 1.89 -15.76 -2.82
CA PHE A 89 3.03 -15.30 -2.03
C PHE A 89 2.59 -14.40 -0.87
N THR A 90 1.28 -14.12 -0.76
CA THR A 90 0.60 -13.64 0.44
C THR A 90 -0.73 -14.37 0.58
N ASP A 91 -1.52 -14.02 1.59
CA ASP A 91 -2.86 -14.62 1.81
C ASP A 91 -3.84 -14.35 0.66
N SER A 92 -3.65 -13.26 -0.08
CA SER A 92 -4.57 -12.83 -1.15
C SER A 92 -3.90 -12.48 -2.47
N TRP A 93 -2.57 -12.25 -2.48
CA TRP A 93 -1.83 -11.88 -3.68
C TRP A 93 -1.08 -13.07 -4.23
N TYR A 94 -1.04 -13.13 -5.55
CA TYR A 94 -0.40 -14.21 -6.28
C TYR A 94 0.12 -13.74 -7.62
N PHE A 95 1.12 -14.46 -8.12
CA PHE A 95 1.46 -14.40 -9.53
C PHE A 95 0.64 -15.41 -10.31
N GLN A 96 0.10 -14.96 -11.42
CA GLN A 96 -0.47 -15.84 -12.42
C GLN A 96 0.43 -15.85 -13.63
N THR A 97 0.75 -17.05 -14.09
CA THR A 97 1.68 -17.30 -15.19
C THR A 97 0.93 -17.89 -16.38
N SER A 98 1.49 -17.70 -17.58
CA SER A 98 1.18 -18.56 -18.72
C SER A 98 2.02 -19.83 -18.68
N ASP A 99 1.69 -20.78 -19.56
CA ASP A 99 2.56 -21.91 -19.84
C ASP A 99 3.95 -21.46 -20.29
N LYS A 100 4.95 -22.31 -20.03
CA LYS A 100 6.30 -22.20 -20.57
C LYS A 100 6.27 -22.11 -22.11
N GLY A 101 7.13 -21.26 -22.68
CA GLY A 101 7.22 -21.03 -24.13
C GLY A 101 6.11 -20.17 -24.72
N LYS A 102 5.39 -19.42 -23.87
CA LYS A 102 4.39 -18.43 -24.29
C LYS A 102 4.89 -16.98 -24.23
N GLY A 103 6.16 -16.77 -23.89
CA GLY A 103 6.84 -15.49 -24.07
C GLY A 103 7.02 -15.16 -25.55
N SER A 104 7.17 -13.88 -25.88
CA SER A 104 7.11 -13.40 -27.27
C SER A 104 8.35 -13.75 -28.10
N THR A 105 9.52 -13.85 -27.47
CA THR A 105 10.82 -13.94 -28.16
C THR A 105 11.65 -15.15 -27.76
N SER A 106 11.27 -15.89 -26.72
CA SER A 106 12.02 -17.03 -26.20
C SER A 106 11.14 -18.29 -26.11
N PRO A 107 11.63 -19.46 -26.56
CA PRO A 107 10.91 -20.74 -26.44
C PRO A 107 10.79 -21.21 -24.98
N GLU A 108 11.54 -20.60 -24.06
CA GLU A 108 11.49 -20.89 -22.63
C GLU A 108 10.68 -19.83 -21.85
N GLY A 109 10.44 -18.67 -22.46
CA GLY A 109 9.78 -17.51 -21.84
C GLY A 109 8.30 -17.72 -21.52
N TYR A 110 7.77 -16.92 -20.62
CA TYR A 110 6.36 -16.93 -20.23
C TYR A 110 5.89 -15.52 -19.84
N ILE A 111 4.57 -15.38 -19.68
CA ILE A 111 3.92 -14.15 -19.23
C ILE A 111 3.61 -14.29 -17.74
N ILE A 112 4.01 -13.32 -16.94
CA ILE A 112 3.69 -13.22 -15.52
C ILE A 112 2.79 -12.00 -15.26
N ARG A 113 1.80 -12.14 -14.38
CA ARG A 113 0.97 -11.03 -13.91
C ARG A 113 0.75 -11.10 -12.41
N LEU A 114 0.84 -9.94 -11.75
CA LEU A 114 0.40 -9.78 -10.37
C LEU A 114 -1.14 -9.81 -10.30
N ALA A 115 -1.69 -10.49 -9.31
CA ALA A 115 -3.12 -10.54 -9.08
C ALA A 115 -3.46 -10.58 -7.57
N LYS A 116 -4.69 -10.15 -7.24
CA LYS A 116 -5.25 -10.19 -5.88
C LYS A 116 -6.67 -10.71 -5.92
N ASP A 117 -6.99 -11.64 -5.02
CA ASP A 117 -8.37 -12.04 -4.75
C ASP A 117 -9.06 -11.05 -3.79
N LEU A 118 -10.35 -10.80 -4.01
CA LEU A 118 -11.14 -9.86 -3.19
C LEU A 118 -12.10 -10.61 -2.26
N ASP A 119 -12.16 -10.18 -1.00
CA ASP A 119 -12.97 -10.81 0.07
C ASP A 119 -14.50 -10.53 -0.02
N LYS A 120 -15.02 -10.17 -1.20
CA LYS A 120 -16.46 -9.86 -1.39
C LYS A 120 -17.24 -11.11 -1.85
N PRO A 121 -18.56 -11.20 -1.60
CA PRO A 121 -19.37 -12.31 -2.11
C PRO A 121 -19.32 -12.35 -3.65
N GLY A 122 -18.61 -13.37 -4.18
CA GLY A 122 -18.27 -13.54 -5.59
C GLY A 122 -16.75 -13.61 -5.79
N ASN A 123 -16.27 -14.55 -6.60
CA ASN A 123 -14.84 -14.70 -6.88
C ASN A 123 -14.37 -13.58 -7.84
N TYR A 124 -14.04 -12.41 -7.29
CA TYR A 124 -13.48 -11.31 -8.06
C TYR A 124 -11.95 -11.28 -7.92
N THR A 125 -11.27 -11.03 -9.04
CA THR A 125 -9.82 -10.91 -9.09
C THR A 125 -9.43 -9.58 -9.70
N LEU A 126 -8.55 -8.84 -9.04
CA LEU A 126 -7.84 -7.71 -9.62
C LEU A 126 -6.57 -8.23 -10.28
N ARG A 127 -6.32 -7.84 -11.53
CA ARG A 127 -5.13 -8.27 -12.30
C ARG A 127 -4.34 -7.05 -12.72
N GLY A 128 -3.02 -7.16 -12.59
CA GLY A 128 -2.08 -6.17 -13.09
C GLY A 128 -1.77 -6.35 -14.57
N MET A 129 -0.96 -5.43 -15.07
CA MET A 129 -0.37 -5.52 -16.40
C MET A 129 0.55 -6.75 -16.48
N PRO A 130 0.46 -7.53 -17.57
CA PRO A 130 1.35 -8.66 -17.80
C PRO A 130 2.77 -8.17 -18.13
N VAL A 131 3.75 -8.96 -17.70
CA VAL A 131 5.18 -8.80 -18.01
C VAL A 131 5.66 -10.06 -18.74
N ASP A 132 6.47 -9.90 -19.78
CA ASP A 132 6.97 -10.99 -20.62
C ASP A 132 8.44 -11.26 -20.31
N THR A 133 8.73 -12.44 -19.77
CA THR A 133 10.10 -12.79 -19.38
C THR A 133 11.07 -12.90 -20.55
N GLY A 134 10.57 -13.06 -21.79
CA GLY A 134 11.41 -13.12 -22.99
C GLY A 134 12.00 -11.79 -23.43
N VAL A 135 11.43 -10.66 -22.99
CA VAL A 135 11.82 -9.32 -23.47
C VAL A 135 12.10 -8.32 -22.35
N THR A 136 11.64 -8.59 -21.13
CA THR A 136 11.83 -7.72 -19.98
C THR A 136 13.13 -8.06 -19.25
N SER A 137 13.97 -7.06 -18.99
CA SER A 137 15.12 -7.17 -18.08
C SER A 137 14.65 -7.30 -16.63
N SER A 138 15.51 -7.80 -15.75
CA SER A 138 15.21 -8.00 -14.31
C SER A 138 14.67 -6.75 -13.61
N ASP A 139 15.23 -5.58 -13.88
CA ASP A 139 14.77 -4.30 -13.34
C ASP A 139 13.37 -3.87 -13.84
N GLY A 140 12.86 -4.50 -14.90
CA GLY A 140 11.54 -4.23 -15.45
C GLY A 140 10.39 -4.97 -14.76
N PHE A 141 10.67 -5.89 -13.82
CA PHE A 141 9.65 -6.61 -13.05
C PHE A 141 9.20 -5.78 -11.86
N TYR A 142 8.28 -4.86 -12.15
CA TYR A 142 7.89 -3.82 -11.23
C TYR A 142 6.41 -3.46 -11.36
N TRP A 143 5.72 -3.44 -10.23
CA TRP A 143 4.30 -3.09 -10.14
C TRP A 143 4.06 -1.92 -9.20
N ASN A 144 3.22 -0.99 -9.65
CA ASN A 144 2.74 0.15 -8.88
C ASN A 144 1.25 0.38 -9.18
N ALA A 145 0.66 1.42 -8.61
CA ALA A 145 -0.76 1.72 -8.80
C ALA A 145 -1.20 1.94 -10.26
N ALA A 146 -0.30 2.27 -11.20
CA ALA A 146 -0.62 2.37 -12.63
C ALA A 146 -0.70 0.99 -13.31
N THR A 147 0.09 0.02 -12.83
CA THR A 147 0.19 -1.31 -13.44
C THR A 147 -0.56 -2.37 -12.65
N PHE A 148 -1.04 -2.07 -11.44
CA PHE A 148 -1.85 -2.97 -10.64
C PHE A 148 -2.90 -2.22 -9.81
N GLY A 149 -4.17 -2.38 -10.18
CA GLY A 149 -5.30 -1.74 -9.48
C GLY A 149 -5.62 -2.33 -8.11
N GLY A 150 -4.87 -3.33 -7.64
CA GLY A 150 -4.99 -3.88 -6.29
C GLY A 150 -4.28 -3.05 -5.22
N PHE A 151 -3.42 -2.11 -5.62
CA PHE A 151 -2.76 -1.17 -4.72
C PHE A 151 -3.66 0.02 -4.37
N ASN A 152 -3.52 0.52 -3.14
CA ASN A 152 -4.15 1.74 -2.70
C ASN A 152 -3.35 2.95 -3.19
N TYR A 153 -4.04 3.92 -3.79
CA TYR A 153 -3.43 5.15 -4.26
C TYR A 153 -4.36 6.35 -4.09
N PRO A 154 -3.81 7.54 -3.83
CA PRO A 154 -4.60 8.76 -3.75
C PRO A 154 -5.00 9.25 -5.16
N VAL A 155 -6.24 8.98 -5.57
CA VAL A 155 -6.79 9.34 -6.91
C VAL A 155 -6.55 10.81 -7.26
N ASN A 156 -6.70 11.74 -6.32
CA ASN A 156 -6.54 13.18 -6.61
C ASN A 156 -5.08 13.64 -6.66
N LYS A 157 -4.12 12.72 -6.58
CA LYS A 157 -2.68 13.00 -6.47
C LYS A 157 -1.87 12.28 -7.57
N HIS A 158 -2.44 12.26 -8.77
CA HIS A 158 -2.02 11.39 -9.89
C HIS A 158 -0.55 11.41 -10.29
N LYS A 159 0.20 12.50 -10.03
CA LYS A 159 1.56 12.64 -10.55
C LYS A 159 2.62 11.83 -9.80
N ASN A 160 2.47 11.65 -8.49
CA ASN A 160 3.58 11.16 -7.67
C ASN A 160 3.56 9.64 -7.46
N PHE A 161 2.45 8.93 -7.65
CA PHE A 161 2.44 7.48 -7.41
C PHE A 161 3.28 6.67 -8.43
N VAL A 162 3.51 7.21 -9.62
CA VAL A 162 4.39 6.61 -10.65
C VAL A 162 5.80 7.20 -10.70
N ALA A 163 6.12 8.20 -9.87
CA ALA A 163 7.42 8.88 -9.92
C ALA A 163 8.54 7.94 -9.45
N SER A 164 9.74 8.01 -10.03
CA SER A 164 10.87 7.20 -9.56
C SER A 164 11.24 7.51 -8.11
N GLU A 165 11.21 8.81 -7.77
CA GLU A 165 11.50 9.39 -6.46
C GLU A 165 10.21 9.99 -5.85
N ASP A 166 10.19 10.19 -4.52
CA ASP A 166 9.09 10.84 -3.79
C ASP A 166 7.68 10.30 -4.05
N TRP A 167 7.63 9.01 -4.35
CA TRP A 167 6.38 8.34 -4.66
C TRP A 167 5.53 8.05 -3.43
N TRP A 168 4.26 7.74 -3.67
CA TRP A 168 3.28 7.42 -2.64
C TRP A 168 2.57 6.10 -2.95
N GLY A 169 2.07 5.45 -1.91
CA GLY A 169 1.24 4.26 -2.04
C GLY A 169 2.07 3.00 -1.88
N GLU A 170 1.84 2.02 -2.75
CA GLU A 170 2.45 0.69 -2.68
C GLU A 170 3.21 0.35 -3.96
N ARG A 171 4.26 -0.46 -3.80
CA ARG A 171 5.05 -1.04 -4.88
C ARG A 171 5.38 -2.49 -4.58
N LEU A 172 5.50 -3.27 -5.64
CA LEU A 172 6.09 -4.60 -5.61
C LEU A 172 7.16 -4.66 -6.71
N GLN A 173 8.37 -5.06 -6.35
CA GLN A 173 9.51 -5.06 -7.25
C GLN A 173 10.30 -6.35 -7.09
N TYR A 174 10.75 -6.92 -8.20
CA TYR A 174 11.80 -7.93 -8.19
C TYR A 174 13.18 -7.26 -8.26
N VAL A 175 14.13 -7.74 -7.47
CA VAL A 175 15.52 -7.32 -7.45
C VAL A 175 16.40 -8.56 -7.42
N ASP A 176 17.14 -8.79 -8.49
CA ASP A 176 18.18 -9.82 -8.55
C ASP A 176 19.30 -9.48 -7.56
N LYS A 177 19.61 -10.41 -6.66
CA LYS A 177 20.65 -10.21 -5.63
C LYS A 177 21.89 -11.06 -5.87
N ASP A 178 21.78 -12.18 -6.57
CA ASP A 178 22.85 -13.18 -6.68
C ASP A 178 23.23 -13.56 -8.13
N GLY A 179 22.42 -13.15 -9.11
CA GLY A 179 22.64 -13.42 -10.53
C GLY A 179 22.51 -14.89 -10.93
N GLN A 180 22.11 -15.79 -10.04
CA GLN A 180 21.98 -17.22 -10.32
C GLN A 180 20.62 -17.54 -10.94
N ASP A 181 19.56 -16.90 -10.46
CA ASP A 181 18.18 -17.12 -10.88
C ASP A 181 17.52 -15.79 -11.29
N GLU A 182 18.16 -15.05 -12.20
CA GLU A 182 17.63 -13.77 -12.69
C GLU A 182 16.28 -13.97 -13.39
N LEU A 183 15.23 -13.22 -13.03
CA LEU A 183 14.03 -13.13 -13.85
C LEU A 183 14.27 -12.21 -15.05
N GLY A 184 13.93 -12.67 -16.26
CA GLY A 184 13.89 -11.82 -17.44
C GLY A 184 14.67 -12.34 -18.63
N VAL A 185 15.00 -11.44 -19.55
CA VAL A 185 15.55 -11.75 -20.89
C VAL A 185 16.84 -12.58 -20.87
N ASN A 186 17.64 -12.46 -19.80
CA ASN A 186 18.87 -13.24 -19.65
C ASN A 186 18.61 -14.69 -19.24
N ASN A 187 17.52 -14.96 -18.51
CA ASN A 187 17.09 -16.29 -18.12
C ASN A 187 15.55 -16.42 -18.22
N PRO A 188 15.00 -16.41 -19.44
CA PRO A 188 13.55 -16.25 -19.66
C PRO A 188 12.72 -17.42 -19.13
N GLY A 189 13.33 -18.58 -18.93
CA GLY A 189 12.69 -19.77 -18.36
C GLY A 189 12.78 -19.87 -16.83
N ASN A 190 13.48 -18.95 -16.16
CA ASN A 190 13.53 -18.95 -14.71
C ASN A 190 12.14 -18.71 -14.13
N HIS A 191 11.80 -19.51 -13.13
CA HIS A 191 10.52 -19.48 -12.43
C HIS A 191 10.72 -19.59 -10.92
N VAL A 192 11.89 -19.20 -10.43
CA VAL A 192 12.20 -19.10 -9.01
C VAL A 192 12.56 -17.66 -8.71
N ILE A 193 11.90 -17.08 -7.72
CA ILE A 193 12.30 -15.81 -7.11
C ILE A 193 13.04 -16.17 -5.83
N GLY A 194 14.30 -15.74 -5.70
CA GLY A 194 15.12 -16.01 -4.54
C GLY A 194 14.58 -15.39 -3.25
N GLU A 195 15.13 -15.83 -2.12
CA GLU A 195 14.85 -15.20 -0.83
C GLU A 195 15.31 -13.74 -0.84
N GLY A 196 14.44 -12.84 -0.39
CA GLY A 196 14.67 -11.40 -0.38
C GLY A 196 14.69 -10.73 -1.75
N GLU A 197 14.39 -11.42 -2.85
CA GLU A 197 14.40 -10.84 -4.21
C GLU A 197 13.07 -10.21 -4.62
N LEU A 198 12.00 -10.41 -3.84
CA LEU A 198 10.73 -9.73 -4.01
C LEU A 198 10.54 -8.70 -2.91
N LEU A 199 10.58 -7.43 -3.28
CA LEU A 199 10.41 -6.29 -2.37
C LEU A 199 8.99 -5.75 -2.45
N TYR A 200 8.31 -5.70 -1.31
CA TYR A 200 7.11 -4.90 -1.13
C TYR A 200 7.48 -3.62 -0.40
N SER A 201 7.08 -2.47 -0.94
CA SER A 201 7.34 -1.17 -0.33
C SER A 201 6.05 -0.39 -0.19
N THR A 202 5.91 0.36 0.90
CA THR A 202 4.79 1.26 1.12
C THR A 202 5.24 2.62 1.64
N ARG A 203 4.60 3.68 1.16
CA ARG A 203 4.84 5.06 1.56
C ARG A 203 3.55 5.77 1.87
N GLN A 204 3.56 6.50 2.99
CA GLN A 204 2.40 7.28 3.42
C GLN A 204 2.07 8.40 2.44
N PHE A 205 0.80 8.80 2.40
CA PHE A 205 0.39 10.03 1.73
C PHE A 205 -0.53 10.87 2.62
N SER A 206 -0.37 12.18 2.50
CA SER A 206 -1.17 13.14 3.25
C SER A 206 -2.60 13.24 2.69
N ASN A 207 -3.56 13.48 3.57
CA ASN A 207 -4.95 13.82 3.25
C ASN A 207 -5.30 15.07 4.04
N LYS A 208 -5.93 16.04 3.38
CA LYS A 208 -6.35 17.26 4.07
C LYS A 208 -7.55 16.91 4.93
N TYR A 209 -7.64 17.45 6.14
CA TYR A 209 -8.86 17.32 6.94
C TYR A 209 -10.00 18.07 6.24
N ASP A 210 -11.18 17.46 6.16
CA ASP A 210 -12.38 18.08 5.58
C ASP A 210 -12.73 19.38 6.33
N LEU A 211 -12.53 19.40 7.66
CA LEU A 211 -12.65 20.60 8.49
C LEU A 211 -11.84 21.79 7.93
N VAL A 212 -10.62 21.51 7.46
CA VAL A 212 -9.69 22.55 6.97
C VAL A 212 -10.08 23.01 5.57
N SER A 213 -10.51 22.11 4.68
CA SER A 213 -11.01 22.51 3.36
C SER A 213 -12.31 23.30 3.45
N ASP A 214 -13.27 22.80 4.21
CA ASP A 214 -14.66 23.25 4.14
C ASP A 214 -14.88 24.54 4.93
N LEU A 215 -14.10 24.75 6.00
CA LEU A 215 -14.08 26.02 6.72
C LEU A 215 -13.03 27.01 6.18
N GLY A 216 -12.25 26.63 5.16
CA GLY A 216 -11.22 27.49 4.57
C GLY A 216 -10.11 27.88 5.56
N LEU A 217 -9.77 26.98 6.50
CA LEU A 217 -8.75 27.27 7.51
C LEU A 217 -7.36 27.36 6.88
N THR A 218 -6.56 28.28 7.39
CA THR A 218 -5.16 28.49 7.01
C THR A 218 -4.23 28.09 8.16
N ALA A 219 -2.92 28.08 7.91
CA ALA A 219 -1.92 27.78 8.94
C ALA A 219 -2.02 28.69 10.19
N SER A 220 -2.54 29.92 10.05
CA SER A 220 -2.72 30.85 11.17
C SER A 220 -4.05 30.69 11.91
N THR A 221 -5.00 29.92 11.35
CA THR A 221 -6.34 29.75 11.92
C THR A 221 -6.67 28.30 12.29
N ILE A 222 -5.81 27.34 11.95
CA ILE A 222 -5.95 25.98 12.44
C ILE A 222 -5.66 25.92 13.94
N PRO A 223 -6.40 25.11 14.71
CA PRO A 223 -6.05 24.82 16.09
C PRO A 223 -4.64 24.25 16.19
N PRO A 224 -3.80 24.70 17.14
CA PRO A 224 -2.46 24.12 17.35
C PRO A 224 -2.48 22.60 17.57
N GLU A 225 -3.54 22.11 18.21
CA GLU A 225 -3.75 20.70 18.54
C GLU A 225 -3.95 19.82 17.31
N LEU A 226 -4.30 20.40 16.15
CA LEU A 226 -4.40 19.66 14.90
C LEU A 226 -3.02 19.19 14.38
N GLY A 227 -1.93 19.80 14.88
CA GLY A 227 -0.56 19.50 14.46
C GLY A 227 -0.25 19.86 12.99
N GLY A 228 -1.23 20.35 12.22
CA GLY A 228 -1.10 20.67 10.81
C GLY A 228 -2.45 20.63 10.08
N MET A 229 -2.42 20.79 8.76
CA MET A 229 -3.63 20.77 7.91
C MET A 229 -3.98 19.36 7.39
N PHE A 230 -3.15 18.38 7.67
CA PHE A 230 -3.19 17.06 7.05
C PHE A 230 -3.04 15.95 8.08
N TYR A 231 -3.68 14.82 7.81
CA TYR A 231 -3.37 13.53 8.41
C TYR A 231 -2.73 12.63 7.35
N TYR A 232 -2.05 11.57 7.78
CA TYR A 232 -1.37 10.65 6.86
C TYR A 232 -2.11 9.31 6.83
N LYS A 233 -2.13 8.68 5.65
CA LYS A 233 -2.58 7.29 5.47
C LYS A 233 -1.42 6.49 4.94
N LEU A 234 -1.21 5.30 5.50
CA LEU A 234 -0.24 4.33 5.02
C LEU A 234 -1.01 3.12 4.47
N PRO A 235 -0.94 2.87 3.16
CA PRO A 235 -1.44 1.62 2.59
C PRO A 235 -0.72 0.39 3.12
N TRP A 236 -1.48 -0.69 3.27
CA TRP A 236 -0.92 -1.95 3.76
C TRP A 236 -1.54 -3.15 3.06
N PHE A 237 -0.80 -3.73 2.09
CA PHE A 237 -1.21 -4.89 1.29
C PHE A 237 -2.57 -4.69 0.59
N GLY A 238 -2.73 -3.53 -0.03
CA GLY A 238 -3.90 -3.13 -0.81
C GLY A 238 -5.12 -2.85 0.07
N LYS A 239 -4.89 -2.43 1.32
CA LYS A 239 -5.88 -1.90 2.26
C LYS A 239 -5.56 -0.43 2.54
#